data_AF-A0AA97BCW8-F1
#
_entry.id   AF-A0AA97BCW8-F1
#
_cell.length_a   1.000
_cell.length_b   1.000
_cell.length_c   1.000
_cell.angle_alpha   90.00
_cell.angle_beta   90.00
_cell.angle_gamma   90.00
#
_symmetry.space_group_name_H-M   'P 1'
#
loop_
_entity.id
_entity.type
_entity.pdbx_description
1 polymer ?
#
loop_
_entity_poly.entity_id
_entity_poly.type
_entity_poly.pdbx_seq_one_letter_code
_entity_poly.pdbx_strand_id
1 'polypeptide(L)'
;MASNLHAVTIPSDRPHIIQWDLQEGDGRYEQLRFRYGTHRVNYCQALLERHTAQSTSPNLLLHRRIDREIQALRDLCASPNIPQSCIQLEGFETFITYLAAISSSDVPLFWQQLIDLRQLPKRLWILLPSSLVPAQWPRDRLHGFEPYPIPSSPVSSAATAPT
;
A
#
# COMPACT_ATOMS: atom_id res chain seq x y z
N MET A 1 -19.35 -12.74 -7.21
CA MET A 1 -19.70 -11.41 -7.73
C MET A 1 -18.40 -10.65 -7.90
N ALA A 2 -18.01 -10.42 -9.15
CA ALA A 2 -16.71 -9.89 -9.52
C ALA A 2 -16.65 -8.37 -9.30
N SER A 3 -15.71 -7.94 -8.46
CA SER A 3 -15.36 -6.53 -8.32
C SER A 3 -14.39 -6.19 -9.44
N ASN A 4 -14.92 -5.63 -10.53
CA ASN A 4 -14.13 -5.03 -11.60
C ASN A 4 -13.13 -4.04 -10.97
N LEU A 5 -11.86 -4.13 -11.36
CA LEU A 5 -10.82 -3.15 -11.01
C LEU A 5 -11.02 -1.87 -11.84
N HIS A 6 -12.19 -1.28 -11.67
CA HIS A 6 -12.38 0.15 -11.76
C HIS A 6 -11.74 0.75 -10.50
N ALA A 7 -10.40 0.78 -10.46
CA ALA A 7 -9.74 1.92 -9.84
C ALA A 7 -10.09 3.13 -10.72
N VAL A 8 -11.37 3.54 -10.70
CA VAL A 8 -11.76 4.87 -11.12
C VAL A 8 -10.83 5.75 -10.32
N THR A 9 -10.04 6.50 -11.05
CA THR A 9 -9.13 7.54 -10.60
C THR A 9 -9.95 8.65 -9.94
N ILE A 10 -10.61 8.34 -8.82
CA ILE A 10 -11.16 9.35 -7.94
C ILE A 10 -9.94 9.87 -7.18
N PRO A 11 -9.50 11.12 -7.43
CA PRO A 11 -8.51 11.73 -6.56
C PRO A 11 -9.06 11.71 -5.14
N SER A 12 -8.38 10.97 -4.27
CA SER A 12 -8.75 10.82 -2.86
C SER A 12 -7.62 11.38 -2.02
N ASP A 13 -8.00 12.23 -1.07
CA ASP A 13 -7.11 12.86 -0.09
C ASP A 13 -6.87 11.96 1.13
N ARG A 14 -7.11 10.64 0.97
CA ARG A 14 -7.10 9.66 2.05
C ARG A 14 -6.26 8.43 1.69
N PRO A 15 -5.81 7.66 2.69
CA PRO A 15 -5.13 6.39 2.45
C PRO A 15 -6.06 5.34 1.83
N HIS A 16 -5.50 4.54 0.93
CA HIS A 16 -6.10 3.35 0.35
C HIS A 16 -5.23 2.13 0.65
N ILE A 17 -5.85 0.96 0.81
CA ILE A 17 -5.14 -0.31 0.89
C ILE A 17 -5.28 -1.04 -0.42
N ILE A 18 -4.16 -1.58 -0.90
CA ILE A 18 -4.12 -2.57 -1.97
C ILE A 18 -3.72 -3.89 -1.33
N GLN A 19 -4.65 -4.85 -1.36
CA GLN A 19 -4.44 -6.19 -0.85
C GLN A 19 -3.38 -6.91 -1.68
N TRP A 20 -2.39 -7.45 -0.99
CA TRP A 20 -1.22 -8.07 -1.58
C TRP A 20 -0.89 -9.40 -0.90
N ASP A 21 -1.43 -10.50 -1.42
CA ASP A 21 -1.24 -11.85 -0.85
C ASP A 21 -0.19 -12.69 -1.59
N LEU A 22 0.70 -12.04 -2.35
CA LEU A 22 1.49 -12.70 -3.38
C LEU A 22 2.96 -12.80 -3.00
N GLN A 23 3.57 -13.93 -3.37
CA GLN A 23 4.95 -14.30 -3.08
C GLN A 23 5.96 -13.26 -3.60
N GLU A 24 7.07 -13.08 -2.89
CA GLU A 24 8.19 -12.23 -3.34
C GLU A 24 8.65 -12.60 -4.76
N GLY A 25 8.91 -11.59 -5.59
CA GLY A 25 9.51 -11.79 -6.92
C GLY A 25 8.56 -11.75 -8.13
N ASP A 26 7.25 -11.60 -7.94
CA ASP A 26 6.27 -11.63 -9.05
C ASP A 26 6.28 -10.37 -9.95
N GLY A 27 7.14 -9.37 -9.69
CA GLY A 27 7.30 -8.18 -10.55
C GLY A 27 6.08 -7.25 -10.64
N ARG A 28 4.94 -7.63 -10.07
CA ARG A 28 3.69 -6.88 -10.10
C ARG A 28 3.73 -5.54 -9.32
N TYR A 29 4.68 -5.40 -8.38
CA TYR A 29 5.02 -4.11 -7.77
C TYR A 29 5.49 -3.10 -8.82
N GLU A 30 6.38 -3.55 -9.72
CA GLU A 30 6.93 -2.75 -10.80
C GLU A 30 5.85 -2.47 -11.86
N GLN A 31 4.92 -3.39 -12.08
CA GLN A 31 3.77 -3.16 -12.96
C GLN A 31 2.84 -2.06 -12.42
N LEU A 32 2.53 -2.04 -11.13
CA LEU A 32 1.76 -0.94 -10.52
C LEU A 32 2.50 0.39 -10.69
N ARG A 33 3.80 0.39 -10.43
CA ARG A 33 4.64 1.58 -10.58
C ARG A 33 4.64 2.10 -12.00
N PHE A 34 4.86 1.22 -12.98
CA PHE A 34 4.90 1.58 -14.39
C PHE A 34 3.54 2.04 -14.90
N ARG A 35 2.46 1.35 -14.52
CA ARG A 35 1.10 1.63 -14.99
C ARG A 35 0.53 2.93 -14.42
N TYR A 36 0.77 3.19 -13.14
CA TYR A 36 0.15 4.31 -12.42
C TYR A 36 1.13 5.45 -12.08
N GLY A 37 2.40 5.32 -12.48
CA GLY A 37 3.44 6.32 -12.22
C GLY A 37 3.66 6.57 -10.74
N THR A 38 3.57 5.53 -9.90
CA THR A 38 3.68 5.69 -8.44
C THR A 38 5.12 5.92 -8.00
N HIS A 39 5.29 6.59 -6.85
CA HIS A 39 6.55 6.67 -6.14
C HIS A 39 6.60 5.58 -5.08
N ARG A 40 7.51 4.63 -5.25
CA ARG A 40 7.68 3.49 -4.34
C ARG A 40 8.48 3.89 -3.11
N VAL A 41 7.98 3.58 -1.93
CA VAL A 41 8.63 3.87 -0.64
C VAL A 41 8.62 2.62 0.22
N ASN A 42 9.81 2.14 0.58
CA ASN A 42 9.98 1.07 1.56
C ASN A 42 9.80 1.64 2.97
N TYR A 43 8.63 1.39 3.57
CA TYR A 43 8.28 1.93 4.87
C TYR A 43 9.14 1.36 5.99
N CYS A 44 9.48 0.07 5.94
CA CYS A 44 10.34 -0.56 6.94
C CYS A 44 11.70 0.13 7.00
N GLN A 45 12.34 0.35 5.85
CA GLN A 45 13.59 1.09 5.76
C GLN A 45 13.42 2.53 6.27
N ALA A 46 12.40 3.24 5.79
CA ALA A 46 12.15 4.63 6.19
C ALA A 46 11.87 4.75 7.70
N LEU A 47 11.18 3.78 8.30
CA LEU A 47 10.92 3.68 9.73
C LEU A 47 12.21 3.49 10.52
N LEU A 48 13.08 2.58 10.07
CA LEU A 48 14.38 2.35 10.70
C LEU A 48 15.25 3.61 10.64
N GLU A 49 15.37 4.24 9.47
CA GLU A 49 16.15 5.48 9.29
C GLU A 49 15.63 6.62 10.18
N ARG A 50 14.30 6.84 10.22
CA ARG A 50 13.70 7.84 11.11
C ARG A 50 13.95 7.53 12.58
N HIS A 51 13.92 6.26 12.97
CA HIS A 51 14.09 5.86 14.35
C HIS A 51 15.55 5.97 14.80
N THR A 52 16.50 5.48 13.99
CA THR A 52 17.93 5.52 14.30
C THR A 52 18.48 6.95 14.27
N ALA A 53 17.99 7.81 13.38
CA ALA A 53 18.40 9.21 13.33
C ALA A 53 17.93 10.04 14.55
N GLN A 54 16.82 9.66 15.19
CA GLN A 54 16.18 10.47 16.23
C GLN A 54 16.21 9.85 17.63
N SER A 55 16.55 8.58 17.76
CA SER A 55 16.50 7.86 19.04
C SER A 55 17.89 7.30 19.35
N THR A 56 18.45 7.71 20.49
CA THR A 56 19.65 7.10 21.08
C THR A 56 19.35 5.79 21.80
N SER A 57 18.07 5.41 21.92
CA SER A 57 17.64 4.19 22.58
C SER A 57 17.88 2.96 21.69
N PRO A 58 18.43 1.86 22.25
CA PRO A 58 18.59 0.60 21.51
C PRO A 58 17.25 -0.09 21.20
N ASN A 59 16.18 0.31 21.88
CA ASN A 59 14.85 -0.26 21.72
C ASN A 59 14.02 0.54 20.71
N LEU A 60 13.45 -0.17 19.74
CA LEU A 60 12.36 0.31 18.89
C LEU A 60 11.11 0.37 19.77
N LEU A 61 10.77 1.53 20.33
CA LEU A 61 9.55 1.76 21.13
C LEU A 61 8.44 2.36 20.25
N LEU A 62 8.16 1.73 19.11
CA LEU A 62 7.30 2.31 18.08
C LEU A 62 5.84 2.44 18.53
N HIS A 63 5.38 1.53 19.40
CA HIS A 63 4.04 1.53 19.98
C HIS A 63 3.76 2.80 20.82
N ARG A 64 4.80 3.44 21.38
CA ARG A 64 4.67 4.72 22.10
C ARG A 64 4.67 5.94 21.17
N ARG A 65 4.79 5.74 19.86
CA ARG A 65 5.03 6.78 18.85
C ARG A 65 4.07 6.68 17.66
N ILE A 66 2.87 6.13 17.88
CA ILE A 66 1.82 5.98 16.86
C ILE A 66 1.52 7.33 16.19
N ASP A 67 1.29 8.39 16.96
CA ASP A 67 1.01 9.74 16.42
C ASP A 67 2.13 10.26 15.52
N ARG A 68 3.38 9.96 15.88
CA ARG A 68 4.56 10.32 15.08
C ARG A 68 4.58 9.57 13.76
N GLU A 69 4.23 8.29 13.75
CA GLU A 69 4.18 7.51 12.51
C GLU A 69 3.04 7.98 11.61
N ILE A 70 1.89 8.36 12.17
CA ILE A 70 0.81 9.00 11.43
C ILE A 70 1.28 10.33 10.81
N GLN A 71 1.99 11.17 11.57
CA GLN A 71 2.56 12.41 11.04
C GLN A 71 3.59 12.14 9.94
N ALA A 72 4.45 11.13 10.10
CA ALA A 72 5.43 10.76 9.09
C ALA A 72 4.78 10.36 7.75
N LEU A 73 3.62 9.70 7.77
CA LEU A 73 2.85 9.39 6.56
C LEU A 73 2.29 10.66 5.91
N ARG A 74 1.84 11.65 6.69
CA ARG A 74 1.42 12.97 6.17
C ARG A 74 2.59 13.70 5.52
N ASP A 75 3.72 13.77 6.20
CA ASP A 75 4.92 14.45 5.73
C ASP A 75 5.46 13.80 4.45
N LEU A 76 5.40 12.47 4.36
CA LEU A 76 5.75 11.73 3.15
C LEU A 76 4.88 12.17 1.97
N CYS A 77 3.56 12.30 2.18
CA CYS A 77 2.65 12.79 1.16
C CYS A 77 2.89 14.26 0.81
N ALA A 78 3.26 15.10 1.77
CA ALA A 78 3.53 16.51 1.58
C ALA A 78 4.92 16.80 0.98
N SER A 79 5.82 15.82 0.93
CA SER A 79 7.21 16.01 0.53
C SER A 79 7.33 16.61 -0.88
N PRO A 80 7.92 17.81 -1.06
CA PRO A 80 8.07 18.43 -2.37
C PRO A 80 9.05 17.66 -3.28
N ASN A 81 9.90 16.81 -2.69
CA ASN A 81 10.92 16.05 -3.40
C ASN A 81 10.35 14.84 -4.17
N ILE A 82 9.07 14.51 -3.95
CA ILE A 82 8.40 13.40 -4.63
C ILE A 82 7.46 14.00 -5.69
N PRO A 83 7.82 14.02 -6.99
CA PRO A 83 6.99 14.65 -8.01
C PRO A 83 5.72 13.84 -8.34
N GLN A 84 5.69 12.54 -8.05
CA GLN A 84 4.55 11.67 -8.34
C GLN A 84 3.36 12.02 -7.46
N SER A 85 2.16 12.02 -8.03
CA SER A 85 0.90 12.27 -7.31
C SER A 85 0.41 11.09 -6.49
N CYS A 86 1.05 9.93 -6.61
CA CYS A 86 0.72 8.70 -5.91
C CYS A 86 1.96 8.10 -5.27
N ILE A 87 1.86 7.79 -3.99
CA ILE A 87 2.88 7.11 -3.20
C ILE A 87 2.41 5.68 -2.98
N GLN A 88 3.28 4.73 -3.30
CA GLN A 88 3.08 3.31 -3.08
C GLN A 88 3.98 2.88 -1.92
N LEU A 89 3.37 2.54 -0.80
CA LEU A 89 4.02 2.19 0.45
C LEU A 89 4.12 0.67 0.59
N GLU A 90 5.32 0.14 0.70
CA GLU A 90 5.61 -1.28 0.90
C GLU A 90 6.27 -1.55 2.26
N GLY A 91 6.27 -2.80 2.72
CA GLY A 91 6.89 -3.17 3.99
C GLY A 91 6.15 -2.59 5.20
N PHE A 92 4.89 -2.19 5.02
CA PHE A 92 4.06 -1.63 6.08
C PHE A 92 3.57 -2.70 7.04
N GLU A 93 3.41 -3.93 6.55
CA GLU A 93 3.10 -5.14 7.30
C GLU A 93 4.07 -5.38 8.46
N THR A 94 5.35 -5.02 8.32
CA THR A 94 6.34 -5.17 9.41
C THR A 94 5.98 -4.30 10.61
N PHE A 95 5.54 -3.06 10.36
CA PHE A 95 5.12 -2.15 11.42
C PHE A 95 3.85 -2.63 12.10
N ILE A 96 2.85 -3.07 11.32
CA ILE A 96 1.60 -3.61 11.86
C ILE A 96 1.87 -4.87 12.70
N THR A 97 2.72 -5.77 12.21
CA THR A 97 3.10 -6.99 12.92
C THR A 97 3.83 -6.68 14.22
N TYR A 98 4.74 -5.70 14.21
CA TYR A 98 5.40 -5.21 15.43
C TYR A 98 4.37 -4.70 16.44
N LEU A 99 3.41 -3.85 16.02
CA LEU A 99 2.39 -3.33 16.92
C LEU A 99 1.56 -4.46 17.52
N ALA A 100 1.13 -5.41 16.69
CA ALA A 100 0.33 -6.57 17.11
C ALA A 100 1.06 -7.45 18.13
N ALA A 101 2.39 -7.58 18.01
CA ALA A 101 3.20 -8.38 18.92
C ALA A 101 3.40 -7.72 20.29
N ILE A 102 3.41 -6.38 20.35
CA ILE A 102 3.70 -5.64 21.58
C ILE A 102 2.44 -5.25 22.35
N SER A 103 1.36 -4.86 21.65
CA SER A 103 0.15 -4.35 22.27
C SER A 103 -1.08 -4.63 21.42
N SER A 104 -2.05 -5.34 21.98
CA SER A 104 -3.32 -5.64 21.32
C SER A 104 -4.23 -4.41 21.16
N SER A 105 -4.05 -3.36 21.99
CA SER A 105 -4.84 -2.12 21.92
C SER A 105 -4.33 -1.12 20.89
N ASP A 106 -3.06 -1.22 20.51
CA ASP A 106 -2.39 -0.18 19.71
C ASP A 106 -2.68 -0.33 18.21
N VAL A 107 -2.91 -1.57 17.76
CA VAL A 107 -3.27 -1.85 16.37
C VAL A 107 -4.62 -1.23 15.99
N PRO A 108 -5.73 -1.44 16.75
CA PRO A 108 -6.99 -0.76 16.46
C PRO A 108 -6.90 0.76 16.48
N LEU A 109 -6.17 1.33 17.47
CA LEU A 109 -5.97 2.78 17.56
C LEU A 109 -5.24 3.32 16.34
N PHE A 110 -4.14 2.68 15.94
CA PHE A 110 -3.38 3.05 14.76
C PHE A 110 -4.25 3.02 13.51
N TRP A 111 -5.01 1.94 13.32
CA TRP A 111 -5.92 1.83 12.17
C TRP A 111 -6.98 2.92 12.14
N GLN A 112 -7.55 3.27 13.31
CA GLN A 112 -8.52 4.35 13.40
C GLN A 112 -7.90 5.69 12.98
N GLN A 113 -6.72 6.02 13.50
CA GLN A 113 -6.02 7.26 13.13
C GLN A 113 -5.68 7.31 11.64
N LEU A 114 -5.30 6.18 11.05
CA LEU A 114 -5.01 6.07 9.62
C LEU A 114 -6.28 6.19 8.75
N ILE A 115 -7.39 5.61 9.19
CA ILE A 115 -8.71 5.73 8.54
C ILE A 115 -9.18 7.18 8.53
N ASP A 116 -8.97 7.90 9.64
CA ASP A 116 -9.35 9.28 9.85
C ASP A 116 -8.40 10.28 9.18
N LEU A 117 -7.30 9.80 8.62
CA LEU A 117 -6.35 10.60 7.88
C LEU A 117 -7.00 11.15 6.59
N ARG A 118 -6.96 12.47 6.46
CA ARG A 118 -7.57 13.27 5.39
C ARG A 118 -6.64 14.37 4.93
N GLN A 119 -7.00 15.05 3.85
CA GLN A 119 -6.27 16.17 3.27
C GLN A 119 -4.84 15.81 2.87
N LEU A 120 -4.63 14.56 2.43
CA LEU A 120 -3.36 14.19 1.86
C LEU A 120 -3.17 14.90 0.51
N PRO A 121 -2.06 15.64 0.32
CA PRO A 121 -1.79 16.31 -0.94
C PRO A 121 -1.43 15.33 -2.08
N LYS A 122 -1.15 14.07 -1.73
CA LYS A 122 -0.86 12.97 -2.67
C LYS A 122 -1.62 11.73 -2.25
N ARG A 123 -1.93 10.88 -3.22
CA ARG A 123 -2.57 9.58 -2.92
C ARG A 123 -1.57 8.70 -2.18
N LEU A 124 -2.05 8.05 -1.13
CA LEU A 124 -1.29 7.06 -0.39
C LEU A 124 -1.90 5.68 -0.62
N TRP A 125 -1.16 4.81 -1.30
CA TRP A 125 -1.48 3.41 -1.51
C TRP A 125 -0.61 2.55 -0.62
N ILE A 126 -1.23 1.86 0.34
CA ILE A 126 -0.56 0.99 1.28
C ILE A 126 -0.71 -0.44 0.78
N LEU A 127 0.40 -1.07 0.48
CA LEU A 127 0.44 -2.48 0.10
C LEU A 127 0.43 -3.30 1.38
N LEU A 128 -0.54 -4.20 1.50
CA LEU A 128 -0.74 -4.97 2.73
C LEU A 128 -1.31 -6.35 2.43
N PRO A 129 -0.82 -7.42 3.09
CA PRO A 129 -1.47 -8.73 3.05
C PRO A 129 -2.92 -8.65 3.52
N SER A 130 -3.81 -9.42 2.87
CA SER A 130 -5.24 -9.47 3.21
C SER A 130 -5.47 -9.85 4.68
N SER A 131 -4.60 -10.69 5.24
CA SER A 131 -4.64 -11.13 6.64
C SER A 131 -4.41 -9.99 7.65
N LEU A 132 -3.80 -8.88 7.23
CA LEU A 132 -3.51 -7.72 8.08
C LEU A 132 -4.46 -6.54 7.82
N VAL A 133 -5.40 -6.67 6.89
CA VAL A 133 -6.40 -5.62 6.62
C VAL A 133 -7.39 -5.57 7.78
N PRO A 134 -7.59 -4.38 8.41
CA PRO A 134 -8.53 -4.27 9.50
C PRO A 134 -9.99 -4.39 9.00
N ALA A 135 -10.84 -5.08 9.76
CA ALA A 135 -12.24 -5.31 9.38
C ALA A 135 -13.04 -4.00 9.21
N GLN A 136 -12.65 -2.94 9.90
CA GLN A 136 -13.26 -1.62 9.83
C GLN A 136 -12.78 -0.77 8.63
N TRP A 137 -11.86 -1.27 7.78
CA TRP A 137 -11.38 -0.49 6.64
C TRP A 137 -12.53 -0.20 5.66
N PRO A 138 -12.70 1.06 5.20
CA PRO A 138 -13.77 1.36 4.25
C PRO A 138 -13.59 0.65 2.91
N ARG A 139 -14.66 0.00 2.44
CA ARG A 139 -14.63 -0.87 1.26
C ARG A 139 -14.34 -0.12 -0.04
N ASP A 140 -14.74 1.14 -0.12
CA ASP A 140 -14.42 2.07 -1.22
C ASP A 140 -12.91 2.42 -1.27
N ARG A 141 -12.18 2.15 -0.19
CA ARG A 141 -10.74 2.38 -0.07
C ARG A 141 -9.93 1.09 0.01
N LEU A 142 -10.55 -0.07 -0.24
CA LEU A 142 -9.90 -1.38 -0.27
C LEU A 142 -9.92 -1.93 -1.68
N HIS A 143 -8.74 -2.26 -2.22
CA HIS A 143 -8.58 -2.74 -3.59
C HIS A 143 -7.89 -4.08 -3.60
N GLY A 144 -8.39 -5.02 -4.41
CA GLY A 144 -7.70 -6.29 -4.69
C GLY A 144 -6.68 -6.12 -5.80
N PHE A 145 -5.62 -6.95 -5.80
CA PHE A 145 -4.77 -7.10 -6.97
C PHE A 145 -5.43 -8.07 -7.95
N GLU A 146 -5.99 -7.59 -9.05
CA GLU A 146 -6.45 -8.48 -10.13
C GLU A 146 -5.29 -8.76 -11.10
N PRO A 147 -4.88 -10.02 -11.31
CA PRO A 147 -3.96 -10.36 -12.37
C PRO A 147 -4.60 -10.00 -13.71
N TYR A 148 -3.84 -9.33 -14.58
CA TYR A 148 -4.32 -8.96 -15.91
C TYR A 148 -4.83 -10.21 -16.65
N PRO A 149 -5.99 -10.16 -17.32
CA PRO A 149 -6.39 -11.25 -18.20
C PRO A 149 -5.34 -11.36 -19.31
N ILE A 150 -4.60 -12.47 -19.35
CA ILE A 150 -3.70 -12.78 -20.46
C ILE A 150 -4.54 -12.64 -21.73
N PRO A 151 -4.20 -11.75 -22.68
CA PRO A 151 -4.94 -11.68 -23.93
C PRO A 151 -4.88 -13.07 -24.54
N SER A 152 -6.03 -13.71 -24.66
CA SER A 152 -6.14 -15.04 -25.26
C SER A 152 -5.51 -14.94 -26.64
N SER A 153 -4.41 -15.66 -26.86
CA SER A 153 -3.74 -15.71 -28.17
C SER A 153 -4.79 -15.91 -29.25
N PRO A 154 -4.71 -15.20 -30.39
CA PRO A 154 -5.62 -15.48 -31.49
C PRO A 154 -5.43 -16.95 -31.86
N VAL A 155 -6.49 -17.75 -31.71
CA VAL A 155 -6.55 -19.10 -32.27
C VAL A 155 -6.28 -18.95 -33.76
N SER A 156 -5.10 -19.38 -34.17
CA SER A 156 -4.73 -19.49 -35.58
C SER A 156 -5.58 -20.61 -36.16
N SER A 157 -6.74 -20.25 -36.71
CA SER A 157 -7.58 -21.15 -37.49
C SER A 157 -6.84 -21.50 -38.78
N ALA A 158 -6.04 -22.55 -38.73
CA ALA A 158 -5.60 -23.28 -39.91
C ALA A 158 -6.80 -24.05 -40.47
N ALA A 159 -7.32 -23.62 -41.62
CA ALA A 159 -7.90 -24.48 -42.65
C ALA A 159 -8.46 -23.62 -43.77
N THR A 160 -7.91 -23.75 -44.98
CA THR A 160 -8.64 -24.24 -46.17
C THR A 160 -7.64 -24.31 -47.33
N ALA A 161 -7.30 -25.53 -47.74
CA ALA A 161 -6.59 -25.78 -48.99
C ALA A 161 -7.57 -25.61 -50.16
N PRO A 162 -7.19 -24.97 -51.28
CA PRO A 162 -7.92 -25.09 -52.52
C PRO A 162 -7.39 -26.29 -53.34
N THR A 163 -8.30 -26.74 -54.18
CA THR A 163 -8.38 -27.99 -54.93
C THR A 163 -7.39 -28.09 -56.09
#